data_AF-A0A7X8MGT7-F1
#
_entry.id   AF-A0A7X8MGT7-F1
#
_cell.length_a   1.000
_cell.length_b   1.000
_cell.length_c   1.000
_cell.angle_alpha   90.00
_cell.angle_beta   90.00
_cell.angle_gamma   90.00
#
_symmetry.space_group_name_H-M   'P 1'
#
loop_
_entity.id
_entity.type
_entity.pdbx_description
1 polymer ?
#
loop_
_entity_poly.entity_id
_entity_poly.type
_entity_poly.pdbx_seq_one_letter_code
_entity_poly.pdbx_strand_id
1 'polypeptide(L)'
;VVRNVISKETSQTLLDVLEGVVSEGTGRNAYVKGYRVAGKTGTSETTVDGVYIASFSAIAPADNPRICVLVALDNPRGEAYYGGTIAAPVAGKIVEETLNYLGVERRYSEKDLDMIAEEVYVPDVRDKSISDAKKLLKQLGLQYRVEGEDYDDSTVIKDQTPKPGALLAKDSVVIAYINKQEEEIMVKVPDVTNKTIDEATNSLNAAGLNIKVVGNGTAVRQSVEPGTEVPQGEVVEVEFLFLDTH
;
A
#
# COMPACT_ATOMS: atom_id res chain seq x y z
N VAL A 1 -12.54 20.98 -31.15
CA VAL A 1 -13.71 20.46 -30.41
C VAL A 1 -14.86 20.28 -31.38
N VAL A 2 -15.37 19.06 -31.55
CA VAL A 2 -16.43 18.77 -32.56
C VAL A 2 -17.83 19.06 -32.00
N ARG A 3 -18.02 18.98 -30.67
CA ARG A 3 -19.25 19.38 -29.96
C ARG A 3 -18.99 19.57 -28.46
N ASN A 4 -19.57 20.58 -27.83
CA ASN A 4 -19.66 20.71 -26.37
C ASN A 4 -21.00 20.12 -25.91
N VAL A 5 -20.95 19.00 -25.17
CA VAL A 5 -22.16 18.27 -24.74
C VAL A 5 -22.71 18.82 -23.43
N ILE A 6 -21.84 19.38 -22.57
CA ILE A 6 -22.17 20.00 -21.28
C ILE A 6 -21.38 21.29 -21.08
N SER A 7 -21.80 22.14 -20.14
CA SER A 7 -21.06 23.36 -19.79
C SER A 7 -19.78 23.03 -19.02
N LYS A 8 -18.86 24.01 -18.99
CA LYS A 8 -17.61 23.87 -18.22
C LYS A 8 -17.89 23.72 -16.73
N GLU A 9 -18.86 24.48 -16.22
CA GLU A 9 -19.28 24.45 -14.82
C GLU A 9 -19.84 23.07 -14.47
N THR A 10 -20.74 22.52 -15.30
CA THR A 10 -21.27 21.16 -15.11
C THR A 10 -20.14 20.11 -15.14
N SER A 11 -19.19 20.24 -16.07
CA SER A 11 -18.05 19.32 -16.14
C SER A 11 -17.18 19.38 -14.89
N GLN A 12 -16.94 20.57 -14.33
CA GLN A 12 -16.15 20.73 -13.11
C GLN A 12 -16.87 20.12 -11.91
N THR A 13 -18.17 20.41 -11.75
CA THR A 13 -18.98 19.82 -10.67
C THR A 13 -18.99 18.29 -10.75
N LEU A 14 -19.07 17.72 -11.96
CA LEU A 14 -18.98 16.26 -12.14
C LEU A 14 -17.62 15.71 -11.74
N LEU A 15 -16.51 16.39 -12.06
CA LEU A 15 -15.17 15.97 -11.64
C LEU A 15 -15.04 15.96 -10.11
N ASP A 16 -15.55 16.99 -9.44
CA ASP A 16 -15.51 17.08 -7.97
C ASP A 16 -16.33 15.94 -7.32
N VAL A 17 -17.52 15.63 -7.86
CA VAL A 17 -18.36 14.52 -7.39
C VAL A 17 -17.68 13.17 -7.62
N LEU A 18 -17.07 12.97 -8.79
CA LEU A 18 -16.39 11.72 -9.15
C LEU A 18 -15.06 11.55 -8.40
N GLU A 19 -14.41 12.63 -7.99
CA GLU A 19 -13.29 12.57 -7.05
C GLU A 19 -13.77 12.08 -5.69
N GLY A 20 -14.92 12.54 -5.21
CA GLY A 20 -15.56 12.02 -3.99
C GLY A 20 -15.78 10.50 -4.00
N VAL A 21 -16.08 9.92 -5.17
CA VAL A 21 -16.21 8.46 -5.32
C VAL A 21 -14.88 7.74 -5.05
N VAL A 22 -13.75 8.37 -5.38
CA VAL A 22 -12.42 7.79 -5.20
C VAL A 22 -11.82 8.14 -3.84
N SER A 23 -12.05 9.33 -3.30
CA SER A 23 -11.50 9.67 -1.99
C SER A 23 -12.22 8.96 -0.85
N GLU A 24 -13.55 8.82 -0.94
CA GLU A 24 -14.39 8.35 0.17
C GLU A 24 -15.41 7.25 -0.23
N GLY A 25 -15.65 7.03 -1.53
CA GLY A 25 -16.71 6.16 -2.03
C GLY A 25 -16.30 4.75 -2.45
N THR A 26 -17.00 4.19 -3.44
CA THR A 26 -16.77 2.83 -3.96
C THR A 26 -15.56 2.74 -4.90
N GLY A 27 -14.95 3.87 -5.25
CA GLY A 27 -13.75 3.95 -6.09
C GLY A 27 -12.44 4.05 -5.29
N ARG A 28 -12.46 3.88 -3.96
CA ARG A 28 -11.31 4.10 -3.07
C ARG A 28 -10.05 3.35 -3.45
N ASN A 29 -10.17 2.19 -4.08
CA ASN A 29 -9.02 1.43 -4.52
C ASN A 29 -8.29 2.05 -5.73
N ALA A 30 -8.86 3.06 -6.40
CA ALA A 30 -8.18 3.86 -7.43
C ALA A 30 -7.49 5.11 -6.87
N TYR A 31 -7.48 5.30 -5.55
CA TYR A 31 -6.85 6.45 -4.92
C TYR A 31 -5.33 6.41 -5.13
N VAL A 32 -4.74 7.54 -5.55
CA VAL A 32 -3.30 7.67 -5.75
C VAL A 32 -2.79 8.82 -4.91
N LYS A 33 -1.90 8.53 -3.96
CA LYS A 33 -1.38 9.53 -3.02
C LYS A 33 -0.77 10.71 -3.78
N GLY A 34 -1.26 11.93 -3.52
CA GLY A 34 -0.79 13.14 -4.18
C GLY A 34 -1.34 13.41 -5.60
N TYR A 35 -2.31 12.63 -6.07
CA TYR A 35 -3.09 12.95 -7.28
C TYR A 35 -4.59 12.95 -7.00
N ARG A 36 -5.28 14.00 -7.48
CA ARG A 36 -6.75 14.05 -7.44
C ARG A 36 -7.31 13.16 -8.54
N VAL A 37 -7.78 11.96 -8.20
CA VAL A 37 -8.34 11.01 -9.18
C VAL A 37 -9.86 11.09 -9.13
N ALA A 38 -10.49 11.49 -10.23
CA ALA A 38 -11.94 11.39 -10.39
C ALA A 38 -12.27 10.07 -11.08
N GLY A 39 -13.20 9.28 -10.55
CA GLY A 39 -13.50 8.00 -11.17
C GLY A 39 -14.86 7.41 -10.84
N LYS A 40 -15.24 6.40 -11.63
CA LYS A 40 -16.50 5.69 -11.43
C LYS A 40 -16.38 4.21 -11.73
N THR A 41 -16.95 3.43 -10.83
CA THR A 41 -17.17 1.99 -10.97
C THR A 41 -18.28 1.71 -11.98
N GLY A 42 -18.07 0.73 -12.85
CA GLY A 42 -19.08 0.14 -13.72
C GLY A 42 -19.04 -1.37 -13.59
N THR A 43 -20.15 -1.99 -13.19
CA THR A 43 -20.33 -3.45 -13.27
C THR A 43 -21.49 -3.68 -14.22
N SER A 44 -21.32 -4.52 -15.22
CA SER A 44 -22.36 -4.82 -16.21
C SER A 44 -22.49 -6.33 -16.38
N GLU A 45 -23.72 -6.83 -16.34
CA GLU A 45 -24.01 -8.22 -16.66
C GLU A 45 -24.07 -8.40 -18.18
N THR A 46 -23.64 -9.57 -18.65
CA THR A 46 -23.77 -9.94 -20.06
C THR A 46 -25.05 -10.76 -20.29
N THR A 47 -25.33 -11.12 -21.54
CA THR A 47 -26.44 -12.02 -21.87
C THR A 47 -26.20 -13.47 -21.44
N VAL A 48 -24.98 -13.81 -21.00
CA VAL A 48 -24.60 -15.14 -20.51
C VAL A 48 -24.63 -15.12 -18.99
N ASP A 49 -25.37 -16.04 -18.40
CA ASP A 49 -25.52 -16.14 -16.96
C ASP A 49 -24.17 -16.37 -16.26
N GLY A 50 -23.95 -15.65 -15.17
CA GLY A 50 -22.69 -15.64 -14.42
C GLY A 50 -21.50 -14.94 -15.12
N VAL A 51 -21.70 -14.34 -16.30
CA VAL A 51 -20.65 -13.58 -17.00
C VAL A 51 -20.94 -12.09 -16.91
N TYR A 52 -19.96 -11.34 -16.43
CA TYR A 52 -20.04 -9.91 -16.20
C TYR A 52 -18.75 -9.19 -16.63
N ILE A 53 -18.84 -7.89 -16.79
CA ILE A 53 -17.73 -6.98 -17.05
C ILE A 53 -17.58 -6.07 -15.83
N ALA A 54 -16.39 -6.12 -15.22
CA ALA A 54 -15.99 -5.19 -14.18
C ALA A 54 -15.15 -4.07 -14.82
N SER A 55 -15.52 -2.82 -14.60
CA SER A 55 -14.86 -1.68 -15.20
C SER A 55 -14.69 -0.51 -14.25
N PHE A 56 -13.69 0.30 -14.54
CA PHE A 56 -13.44 1.55 -13.85
C PHE A 56 -12.95 2.60 -14.84
N SER A 57 -13.60 3.76 -14.82
CA SER A 57 -13.15 4.93 -15.57
C SER A 57 -12.51 5.93 -14.62
N ALA A 58 -11.35 6.47 -14.96
CA ALA A 58 -10.62 7.45 -14.18
C ALA A 58 -10.21 8.64 -15.05
N ILE A 59 -10.28 9.84 -14.50
CA ILE A 59 -9.74 11.08 -15.05
C ILE A 59 -8.80 11.67 -14.00
N ALA A 60 -7.58 12.03 -14.39
CA ALA A 60 -6.59 12.56 -13.47
C ALA A 60 -5.62 13.56 -14.12
N PRO A 61 -5.13 14.55 -13.36
CA PRO A 61 -5.73 15.05 -12.11
C PRO A 61 -7.14 15.66 -12.32
N ALA A 62 -8.05 15.57 -11.35
CA ALA A 62 -9.43 16.05 -11.47
C ALA A 62 -9.53 17.58 -11.62
N ASP A 63 -8.58 18.32 -11.06
CA ASP A 63 -8.49 19.78 -11.13
C ASP A 63 -7.84 20.30 -12.42
N ASN A 64 -6.99 19.50 -13.05
CA ASN A 64 -6.38 19.82 -14.35
C ASN A 64 -6.16 18.53 -15.17
N PRO A 65 -7.22 17.97 -15.79
CA PRO A 65 -7.16 16.67 -16.44
C PRO A 65 -6.06 16.56 -17.50
N ARG A 66 -5.22 15.53 -17.37
CA ARG A 66 -4.15 15.20 -18.32
C ARG A 66 -4.40 13.87 -19.02
N ILE A 67 -5.04 12.93 -18.33
CA ILE A 67 -5.34 11.60 -18.83
C ILE A 67 -6.77 11.18 -18.50
N CYS A 68 -7.30 10.27 -19.31
CA CYS A 68 -8.51 9.51 -19.04
C CYS A 68 -8.17 8.04 -19.27
N VAL A 69 -8.53 7.18 -18.31
CA VAL A 69 -8.24 5.75 -18.30
C VAL A 69 -9.55 5.00 -18.17
N LEU A 70 -9.74 3.97 -19.00
CA LEU A 70 -10.81 3.00 -18.85
C LEU A 70 -10.17 1.63 -18.71
N VAL A 71 -10.41 0.97 -17.58
CA VAL A 71 -10.11 -0.44 -17.37
C VAL A 71 -11.41 -1.22 -17.49
N ALA A 72 -11.43 -2.25 -18.31
CA ALA A 72 -12.53 -3.19 -18.43
C ALA A 72 -11.97 -4.61 -18.38
N LEU A 73 -12.46 -5.39 -17.42
CA LEU A 73 -12.08 -6.77 -17.21
C LEU A 73 -13.27 -7.64 -17.63
N ASP A 74 -13.05 -8.46 -18.65
CA ASP A 74 -14.05 -9.40 -19.16
C ASP A 74 -14.02 -10.70 -18.33
N ASN A 75 -15.16 -11.05 -17.75
CA ASN A 75 -15.38 -12.25 -16.96
C ASN A 75 -14.27 -12.52 -15.91
N PRO A 76 -13.93 -11.54 -15.04
CA PRO A 76 -12.88 -11.75 -14.06
C PRO A 76 -13.27 -12.88 -13.10
N ARG A 77 -12.31 -13.75 -12.79
CA ARG A 77 -12.50 -14.89 -11.88
C ARG A 77 -11.77 -14.61 -10.58
N GLY A 78 -12.44 -14.83 -9.45
CA GLY A 78 -11.88 -14.60 -8.12
C GLY A 78 -12.98 -14.41 -7.09
N GLU A 79 -12.59 -14.15 -5.84
CA GLU A 79 -13.55 -13.94 -4.74
C GLU A 79 -14.24 -12.57 -4.78
N ALA A 80 -13.62 -11.58 -5.43
CA ALA A 80 -14.18 -10.23 -5.61
C ALA A 80 -14.99 -10.12 -6.91
N TYR A 81 -16.13 -9.42 -6.86
CA TYR A 81 -17.06 -9.28 -8.01
C TYR A 81 -17.16 -7.83 -8.54
N TYR A 82 -16.88 -6.81 -7.73
CA TYR A 82 -17.19 -5.42 -8.08
C TYR A 82 -16.05 -4.70 -8.82
N GLY A 83 -16.41 -3.83 -9.77
CA GLY A 83 -15.45 -2.97 -10.48
C GLY A 83 -14.61 -2.08 -9.57
N GLY A 84 -15.13 -1.72 -8.40
CA GLY A 84 -14.40 -0.98 -7.36
C GLY A 84 -13.28 -1.78 -6.71
N THR A 85 -13.41 -3.11 -6.61
CA THR A 85 -12.40 -3.97 -5.99
C THR A 85 -11.36 -4.46 -7.00
N ILE A 86 -11.77 -4.76 -8.23
CA ILE A 86 -10.87 -5.41 -9.21
C ILE A 86 -10.33 -4.42 -10.25
N ALA A 87 -11.17 -3.57 -10.83
CA ALA A 87 -10.77 -2.68 -11.92
C ALA A 87 -10.18 -1.35 -11.42
N ALA A 88 -10.67 -0.83 -10.28
CA ALA A 88 -10.20 0.43 -9.71
C ALA A 88 -8.70 0.43 -9.30
N PRO A 89 -8.15 -0.60 -8.62
CA PRO A 89 -6.71 -0.63 -8.31
C PRO A 89 -5.83 -0.62 -9.56
N VAL A 90 -6.24 -1.35 -10.61
CA VAL A 90 -5.54 -1.37 -11.89
C VAL A 90 -5.56 0.04 -12.52
N ALA A 91 -6.70 0.71 -12.51
CA ALA A 91 -6.82 2.08 -13.01
C ALA A 91 -5.95 3.06 -12.21
N GLY A 92 -5.95 2.96 -10.87
CA GLY A 92 -5.11 3.77 -9.99
C GLY A 92 -3.62 3.62 -10.30
N LYS A 93 -3.14 2.39 -10.45
CA LYS A 93 -1.73 2.12 -10.81
C LYS A 93 -1.36 2.69 -12.19
N ILE A 94 -2.21 2.51 -13.19
CA ILE A 94 -1.98 3.10 -14.52
C ILE A 94 -1.93 4.63 -14.44
N VAL A 95 -2.84 5.24 -13.68
CA VAL A 95 -2.84 6.70 -13.44
C VAL A 95 -1.53 7.13 -12.80
N GLU A 96 -1.09 6.45 -11.74
CA GLU A 96 0.14 6.77 -11.01
C GLU A 96 1.37 6.72 -11.91
N GLU A 97 1.58 5.60 -12.59
CA GLU A 97 2.74 5.39 -13.46
C GLU A 97 2.74 6.36 -14.64
N THR A 98 1.57 6.61 -15.23
CA THR A 98 1.44 7.52 -16.38
C THR A 98 1.71 8.98 -15.98
N LEU A 99 1.15 9.45 -14.86
CA LEU A 99 1.36 10.84 -14.41
C LEU A 99 2.81 11.07 -13.95
N ASN A 100 3.43 10.08 -13.29
CA ASN A 100 4.86 10.10 -12.99
C ASN A 100 5.69 10.20 -14.28
N TYR A 101 5.38 9.38 -15.29
CA TYR A 101 6.06 9.42 -16.60
C TYR A 101 5.90 10.76 -17.32
N LEU A 102 4.72 11.37 -17.24
CA LEU A 102 4.43 12.68 -17.81
C LEU A 102 5.03 13.85 -17.00
N GLY A 103 5.69 13.59 -15.87
CA GLY A 103 6.26 14.61 -15.00
C GLY A 103 5.21 15.52 -14.36
N VAL A 104 3.99 15.03 -14.15
CA VAL A 104 2.94 15.80 -13.46
C VAL A 104 3.25 15.81 -11.97
N GLU A 105 3.46 16.99 -11.41
CA GLU A 105 3.80 17.14 -9.99
C GLU A 105 2.70 16.60 -9.08
N ARG A 106 3.11 15.90 -8.01
CA ARG A 106 2.21 15.47 -6.94
C ARG A 106 1.87 16.63 -6.02
N ARG A 107 0.60 16.66 -5.60
CA ARG A 107 0.08 17.60 -4.61
C ARG A 107 -0.56 16.79 -3.48
N TYR A 108 0.18 16.64 -2.39
CA TYR A 108 -0.28 15.89 -1.23
C TYR A 108 -1.31 16.68 -0.42
N SER A 109 -2.42 16.03 -0.10
CA SER A 109 -3.43 16.47 0.86
C SER A 109 -2.99 16.17 2.30
N GLU A 110 -3.71 16.71 3.30
CA GLU A 110 -3.47 16.34 4.70
C GLU A 110 -3.62 14.83 4.92
N LYS A 111 -4.65 14.21 4.31
CA LYS A 111 -4.85 12.76 4.31
C LYS A 111 -3.64 12.01 3.75
N ASP A 112 -3.07 12.49 2.63
CA ASP A 112 -1.86 11.87 2.08
C ASP A 112 -0.68 11.97 3.03
N LEU A 113 -0.49 13.12 3.66
CA LEU A 113 0.61 13.36 4.59
C LEU A 113 0.47 12.51 5.86
N ASP A 114 -0.75 12.31 6.36
CA ASP A 114 -1.01 11.42 7.49
C ASP A 114 -0.66 9.96 7.13
N MET A 115 -1.10 9.49 5.97
CA MET A 115 -0.78 8.14 5.48
C MET A 115 0.71 7.94 5.19
N ILE A 116 1.41 8.99 4.74
CA ILE A 116 2.87 8.97 4.57
C ILE A 116 3.55 9.03 5.93
N ALA A 117 3.01 9.77 6.90
CA ALA A 117 3.57 9.86 8.26
C ALA A 117 3.46 8.53 9.02
N GLU A 118 2.53 7.66 8.62
CA GLU A 118 2.46 6.27 9.07
C GLU A 118 3.48 5.35 8.39
N GLU A 119 4.09 5.76 7.29
CA GLU A 119 5.12 5.01 6.57
C GLU A 119 6.51 5.57 6.87
N VAL A 120 7.47 4.70 7.13
CA VAL A 120 8.80 5.07 7.60
C VAL A 120 9.86 4.35 6.77
N TYR A 121 10.81 5.11 6.23
CA TYR A 121 11.99 4.52 5.60
C TYR A 121 12.93 3.94 6.65
N VAL A 122 13.35 2.70 6.43
CA VAL A 122 14.32 2.02 7.29
C VAL A 122 15.67 2.71 7.15
N PRO A 123 16.23 3.30 8.23
CA PRO A 123 17.56 3.90 8.18
C PRO A 123 18.65 2.82 8.19
N ASP A 124 19.88 3.21 7.83
CA ASP A 124 21.05 2.38 8.06
C ASP A 124 21.54 2.54 9.51
N VAL A 125 21.39 1.48 10.29
CA VAL A 125 21.82 1.40 11.70
C VAL A 125 23.10 0.57 11.86
N ARG A 126 23.66 0.01 10.77
CA ARG A 126 24.94 -0.69 10.82
C ARG A 126 26.06 0.28 11.19
N ASP A 127 27.09 -0.26 11.83
CA ASP A 127 28.24 0.48 12.35
C ASP A 127 27.92 1.54 13.42
N LYS A 128 26.65 1.60 13.89
CA LYS A 128 26.25 2.40 15.05
C LYS A 128 26.27 1.56 16.32
N SER A 129 26.41 2.24 17.46
CA SER A 129 26.15 1.62 18.76
C SER A 129 24.67 1.27 18.89
N ILE A 130 24.35 0.25 19.69
CA ILE A 130 22.97 -0.09 20.04
C ILE A 130 22.24 1.14 20.61
N SER A 131 22.89 1.94 21.46
CA SER A 131 22.30 3.16 22.03
C SER A 131 21.87 4.17 20.96
N ASP A 132 22.73 4.40 19.95
CA ASP A 132 22.46 5.38 18.91
C ASP A 132 21.41 4.89 17.92
N ALA A 133 21.45 3.59 17.58
CA ALA A 133 20.43 2.96 16.76
C ALA A 133 19.05 3.00 17.43
N LYS A 134 18.97 2.68 18.73
CA LYS A 134 17.72 2.78 19.52
C LYS A 134 17.12 4.18 19.46
N LYS A 135 17.94 5.23 19.63
CA LYS A 135 17.47 6.63 19.57
C LYS A 135 16.95 6.97 18.18
N LEU A 136 17.69 6.59 17.13
CA LEU A 136 17.32 6.85 15.74
C LEU A 136 16.01 6.17 15.35
N LEU A 137 15.89 4.87 15.62
CA LEU A 137 14.68 4.09 15.29
C LEU A 137 13.46 4.59 16.07
N LYS A 138 13.62 4.89 17.37
CA LYS A 138 12.55 5.44 18.20
C LYS A 138 12.08 6.81 17.71
N GLN A 139 12.98 7.68 17.26
CA GLN A 139 12.61 8.98 16.70
C GLN A 139 11.78 8.84 15.42
N LEU A 140 12.02 7.77 14.66
CA LEU A 140 11.29 7.45 13.44
C LEU A 140 10.01 6.63 13.69
N GLY A 141 9.67 6.29 14.95
CA GLY A 141 8.50 5.48 15.26
C GLY A 141 8.62 4.01 14.86
N LEU A 142 9.85 3.51 14.71
CA LEU A 142 10.13 2.09 14.48
C LEU A 142 10.46 1.40 15.80
N GLN A 143 9.95 0.18 15.97
CA GLN A 143 10.35 -0.70 17.04
C GLN A 143 11.72 -1.32 16.70
N TYR A 144 12.42 -1.82 17.71
CA TYR A 144 13.71 -2.46 17.51
C TYR A 144 13.82 -3.74 18.33
N ARG A 145 14.52 -4.74 17.79
CA ARG A 145 14.93 -5.94 18.51
C ARG A 145 16.42 -6.15 18.28
N VAL A 146 17.17 -6.43 19.34
CA VAL A 146 18.60 -6.79 19.22
C VAL A 146 18.70 -8.30 19.32
N GLU A 147 19.41 -8.90 18.37
CA GLU A 147 19.66 -10.34 18.34
C GLU A 147 21.16 -10.62 18.55
N GLY A 148 21.43 -11.52 19.50
CA GLY A 148 22.76 -11.98 19.90
C GLY A 148 22.97 -12.00 21.43
N GLU A 149 24.11 -12.52 21.86
CA GLU A 149 24.47 -12.70 23.28
C GLU A 149 25.55 -11.71 23.72
N ASP A 150 25.69 -11.49 25.03
CA ASP A 150 26.77 -10.72 25.66
C ASP A 150 27.01 -9.31 25.08
N TYR A 151 25.94 -8.59 24.73
CA TYR A 151 26.02 -7.21 24.26
C TYR A 151 25.69 -6.19 25.36
N ASP A 152 26.20 -4.98 25.16
CA ASP A 152 25.85 -3.78 25.93
C ASP A 152 25.40 -2.64 24.99
N ASP A 153 24.98 -1.51 25.55
CA ASP A 153 24.50 -0.37 24.76
C ASP A 153 25.59 0.27 23.85
N SER A 154 26.87 -0.02 24.10
CA SER A 154 27.99 0.45 23.29
C SER A 154 28.35 -0.48 22.13
N THR A 155 27.82 -1.71 22.16
CA THR A 155 28.06 -2.74 21.15
C THR A 155 27.61 -2.26 19.77
N VAL A 156 28.43 -2.55 18.76
CA VAL A 156 28.22 -2.08 17.39
C VAL A 156 27.40 -3.09 16.60
N ILE A 157 26.35 -2.61 15.93
CA ILE A 157 25.49 -3.41 15.06
C ILE A 157 26.26 -3.79 13.79
N LYS A 158 26.23 -5.08 13.44
CA LYS A 158 26.92 -5.64 12.27
C LYS A 158 26.00 -5.92 11.11
N ASP A 159 24.73 -6.21 11.37
CA ASP A 159 23.73 -6.34 10.32
C ASP A 159 22.35 -5.90 10.80
N GLN A 160 21.43 -5.71 9.86
CA GLN A 160 20.03 -5.40 10.13
C GLN A 160 19.09 -6.07 9.14
N THR A 161 17.87 -6.29 9.59
CA THR A 161 16.73 -6.66 8.76
C THR A 161 15.50 -5.86 9.21
N PRO A 162 14.79 -5.15 8.32
CA PRO A 162 15.02 -5.07 6.87
C PRO A 162 16.24 -4.23 6.49
N LYS A 163 16.64 -4.32 5.21
CA LYS A 163 17.77 -3.53 4.70
C LYS A 163 17.40 -2.04 4.57
N PRO A 164 18.39 -1.13 4.66
CA PRO A 164 18.15 0.31 4.55
C PRO A 164 17.41 0.69 3.28
N GLY A 165 16.49 1.65 3.38
CA GLY A 165 15.66 2.13 2.27
C GLY A 165 14.37 1.34 2.04
N ALA A 166 14.16 0.22 2.75
CA ALA A 166 12.84 -0.41 2.81
C ALA A 166 11.80 0.56 3.39
N LEU A 167 10.55 0.46 2.94
CA LEU A 167 9.42 1.25 3.44
C LEU A 167 8.55 0.37 4.34
N LEU A 168 8.39 0.75 5.59
CA LEU A 168 7.64 -0.01 6.61
C LEU A 168 6.51 0.84 7.20
N ALA A 169 5.48 0.17 7.72
CA ALA A 169 4.52 0.85 8.58
C ALA A 169 5.16 1.25 9.92
N LYS A 170 4.63 2.29 10.55
CA LYS A 170 4.95 2.65 11.93
C LYS A 170 4.77 1.44 12.86
N ASP A 171 5.58 1.41 13.92
CA ASP A 171 5.65 0.30 14.86
C ASP A 171 6.14 -1.05 14.29
N SER A 172 6.56 -1.10 13.02
CA SER A 172 7.33 -2.24 12.48
C SER A 172 8.68 -2.37 13.17
N VAL A 173 9.24 -3.58 13.18
CA VAL A 173 10.43 -3.95 13.95
C VAL A 173 11.67 -4.01 13.07
N VAL A 174 12.65 -3.15 13.33
CA VAL A 174 14.00 -3.34 12.78
C VAL A 174 14.79 -4.26 13.70
N ILE A 175 15.17 -5.42 13.19
CA ILE A 175 16.02 -6.38 13.88
C ILE A 175 17.47 -6.00 13.62
N ALA A 176 18.22 -5.73 14.69
CA ALA A 176 19.63 -5.39 14.66
C ALA A 176 20.46 -6.56 15.21
N TYR A 177 21.41 -7.02 14.41
CA TYR A 177 22.27 -8.15 14.75
C TYR A 177 23.64 -7.66 15.17
N ILE A 178 24.13 -8.11 16.32
CA ILE A 178 25.47 -7.78 16.83
C ILE A 178 26.58 -8.57 16.12
N ASN A 179 26.20 -9.68 15.48
CA ASN A 179 27.08 -10.51 14.68
C ASN A 179 26.53 -10.57 13.26
N LYS A 180 27.41 -10.81 12.29
CA LYS A 180 26.96 -11.13 10.94
C LYS A 180 26.28 -12.50 11.00
N GLN A 181 25.01 -12.57 10.59
CA GLN A 181 24.28 -13.84 10.56
C GLN A 181 24.95 -14.79 9.55
N GLU A 182 25.40 -15.95 10.02
CA GLU A 182 25.93 -17.02 9.15
C GLU A 182 24.82 -17.98 8.70
N GLU A 183 23.77 -18.13 9.52
CA GLU A 183 22.56 -18.89 9.24
C GLU A 183 21.33 -18.02 9.53
N GLU A 184 20.30 -18.12 8.69
CA GLU A 184 19.06 -17.35 8.85
C GLU A 184 18.10 -18.09 9.80
N ILE A 185 17.64 -17.41 10.84
CA ILE A 185 16.56 -17.93 11.69
C ILE A 185 15.27 -17.88 10.87
N MET A 186 14.62 -19.04 10.69
CA MET A 186 13.38 -19.14 9.92
C MET A 186 12.15 -19.02 10.82
N VAL A 187 11.14 -18.29 10.36
CA VAL A 187 9.84 -18.12 11.03
C VAL A 187 8.71 -18.37 10.04
N LYS A 188 7.55 -18.80 10.55
CA LYS A 188 6.37 -19.05 9.71
C LYS A 188 5.58 -17.78 9.47
N VAL A 189 5.21 -17.55 8.22
CA VAL A 189 4.34 -16.44 7.84
C VAL A 189 2.91 -16.70 8.34
N PRO A 190 2.32 -15.82 9.16
CA PRO A 190 0.93 -15.94 9.57
C PRO A 190 -0.01 -15.61 8.41
N ASP A 191 -1.25 -16.09 8.50
CA ASP A 191 -2.33 -15.59 7.65
C ASP A 191 -2.79 -14.22 8.18
N VAL A 192 -2.67 -13.19 7.36
CA VAL A 192 -3.15 -11.84 7.67
C VAL A 192 -4.36 -11.43 6.84
N THR A 193 -4.93 -12.33 6.03
CA THR A 193 -6.13 -12.04 5.24
C THR A 193 -7.29 -11.65 6.15
N ASN A 194 -8.11 -10.70 5.72
CA ASN A 194 -9.23 -10.11 6.47
C ASN A 194 -8.85 -9.28 7.72
N LYS A 195 -7.57 -8.99 7.94
CA LYS A 195 -7.12 -8.12 9.05
C LYS A 195 -7.03 -6.65 8.61
N THR A 196 -7.22 -5.74 9.55
CA THR A 196 -6.84 -4.33 9.41
C THR A 196 -5.32 -4.18 9.34
N ILE A 197 -4.82 -3.00 8.94
CA ILE A 197 -3.38 -2.72 8.91
C ILE A 197 -2.75 -2.99 10.28
N ASP A 198 -3.35 -2.48 11.36
CA ASP A 198 -2.85 -2.67 12.73
C ASP A 198 -2.83 -4.15 13.14
N GLU A 199 -3.90 -4.89 12.87
CA GLU A 199 -3.99 -6.32 13.18
C GLU A 199 -2.98 -7.15 12.37
N ALA A 200 -2.81 -6.86 11.08
CA ALA A 200 -1.84 -7.50 10.22
C ALA A 200 -0.40 -7.19 10.67
N THR A 201 -0.13 -5.91 10.98
CA THR A 201 1.15 -5.44 11.52
C THR A 201 1.49 -6.17 12.82
N ASN A 202 0.56 -6.19 13.78
CA ASN A 202 0.74 -6.89 15.04
C ASN A 202 0.95 -8.39 14.85
N SER A 203 0.20 -9.02 13.92
CA SER A 203 0.33 -10.44 13.62
C SER A 203 1.69 -10.80 13.02
N LEU A 204 2.20 -9.99 12.09
CA LEU A 204 3.51 -10.19 11.47
C LEU A 204 4.64 -9.90 12.46
N ASN A 205 4.56 -8.79 13.20
CA ASN A 205 5.55 -8.44 14.21
C ASN A 205 5.67 -9.52 15.30
N ALA A 206 4.55 -10.11 15.74
CA ALA A 206 4.53 -11.21 16.70
C ALA A 206 5.21 -12.48 16.16
N ALA A 207 5.14 -12.72 14.85
CA ALA A 207 5.88 -13.79 14.17
C ALA A 207 7.36 -13.43 13.90
N GLY A 208 7.78 -12.20 14.22
CA GLY A 208 9.12 -11.70 13.93
C GLY A 208 9.32 -11.26 12.48
N LEU A 209 8.25 -10.90 11.79
CA LEU A 209 8.22 -10.43 10.40
C LEU A 209 7.83 -8.96 10.34
N ASN A 210 8.15 -8.31 9.23
CA ASN A 210 7.77 -6.93 8.96
C ASN A 210 6.69 -6.85 7.90
N ILE A 211 5.91 -5.77 7.93
CA ILE A 211 4.87 -5.51 6.94
C ILE A 211 5.27 -4.35 6.04
N LYS A 212 5.10 -4.54 4.73
CA LYS A 212 5.01 -3.43 3.77
C LYS A 212 3.56 -3.30 3.36
N VAL A 213 2.94 -2.19 3.73
CA VAL A 213 1.54 -1.90 3.42
C VAL A 213 1.44 -1.39 1.99
N VAL A 214 0.57 -2.02 1.19
CA VAL A 214 0.22 -1.55 -0.15
C VAL A 214 -1.29 -1.36 -0.21
N GLY A 215 -1.73 -0.12 -0.47
CA GLY A 215 -3.15 0.21 -0.47
C GLY A 215 -3.70 0.48 0.92
N ASN A 216 -5.03 0.39 1.06
CA ASN A 216 -5.75 0.75 2.28
C ASN A 216 -6.99 -0.12 2.47
N GLY A 217 -7.46 -0.24 3.71
CA GLY A 217 -8.64 -1.03 4.04
C GLY A 217 -8.25 -2.33 4.72
N THR A 218 -8.73 -3.45 4.18
CA THR A 218 -8.55 -4.79 4.76
C THR A 218 -7.58 -5.59 3.93
N ALA A 219 -6.72 -6.37 4.59
CA ALA A 219 -5.75 -7.24 3.93
C ALA A 219 -6.47 -8.27 3.06
N VAL A 220 -6.19 -8.25 1.76
CA VAL A 220 -6.78 -9.18 0.78
C VAL A 220 -5.74 -10.15 0.23
N ARG A 221 -4.46 -9.77 0.26
CA ARG A 221 -3.38 -10.59 -0.28
C ARG A 221 -2.09 -10.31 0.47
N GLN A 222 -1.30 -11.34 0.66
CA GLN A 222 0.07 -11.25 1.12
C GLN A 222 1.00 -11.84 0.07
N SER A 223 2.19 -11.26 -0.05
CA SER A 223 3.22 -11.66 -1.02
C SER A 223 3.81 -13.05 -0.76
N VAL A 224 3.71 -13.55 0.47
CA VAL A 224 4.17 -14.88 0.88
C VAL A 224 3.01 -15.67 1.45
N GLU A 225 2.83 -16.92 1.01
CA GLU A 225 1.71 -17.76 1.45
C GLU A 225 1.76 -18.08 2.95
N PRO A 226 0.60 -18.11 3.65
CA PRO A 226 0.54 -18.50 5.05
C PRO A 226 1.19 -19.87 5.33
N GLY A 227 1.95 -19.97 6.41
CA GLY A 227 2.65 -21.19 6.83
C GLY A 227 4.02 -21.40 6.17
N THR A 228 4.35 -20.64 5.11
CA THR A 228 5.69 -20.64 4.50
C THR A 228 6.73 -20.20 5.53
N GLU A 229 7.89 -20.84 5.53
CA GLU A 229 9.02 -20.43 6.37
C GLU A 229 9.88 -19.43 5.60
N VAL A 230 10.12 -18.27 6.21
CA VAL A 230 10.96 -17.21 5.67
C VAL A 230 11.95 -16.72 6.74
N PRO A 231 13.04 -16.04 6.35
CA PRO A 231 13.97 -15.47 7.31
C PRO A 231 13.28 -14.49 8.27
N GLN A 232 13.70 -14.50 9.53
CA GLN A 232 13.24 -13.56 10.53
C GLN A 232 13.54 -12.12 10.09
N GLY A 233 12.56 -11.24 10.24
CA GLY A 233 12.62 -9.85 9.80
C GLY A 233 12.22 -9.64 8.34
N GLU A 234 11.96 -10.71 7.57
CA GLU A 234 11.50 -10.62 6.19
C GLU A 234 10.29 -9.68 6.07
N VAL A 235 10.28 -8.91 4.98
CA VAL A 235 9.21 -7.93 4.71
C VAL A 235 8.14 -8.61 3.89
N VAL A 236 7.01 -8.90 4.54
CA VAL A 236 5.81 -9.39 3.84
C VAL A 236 5.06 -8.17 3.32
N GLU A 237 5.07 -8.00 2.01
CA GLU A 237 4.16 -7.05 1.35
C GLU A 237 2.73 -7.56 1.46
N VAL A 238 1.83 -6.71 1.98
CA VAL A 238 0.42 -7.01 2.18
C VAL A 238 -0.40 -5.96 1.44
N GLU A 239 -1.26 -6.43 0.56
CA GLU A 239 -2.18 -5.62 -0.22
C GLU A 239 -3.49 -5.46 0.55
N PHE A 240 -3.88 -4.21 0.75
CA PHE A 240 -5.09 -3.80 1.44
C PHE A 240 -6.03 -3.14 0.45
N LEU A 241 -7.28 -3.61 0.43
CA LEU A 241 -8.35 -3.04 -0.37
C LEU A 241 -9.57 -2.77 0.50
N PHE A 242 -10.35 -1.75 0.12
CA PHE A 242 -11.71 -1.64 0.59
C PHE A 242 -12.57 -2.65 -0.16
N LEU A 243 -12.98 -3.68 0.58
CA LEU A 243 -13.95 -4.67 0.12
C LEU A 243 -15.35 -4.07 0.21
N ASP A 244 -16.16 -4.26 -0.83
CA ASP A 244 -17.59 -3.92 -0.78
C ASP A 244 -18.28 -4.96 0.12
N THR A 245 -18.52 -4.62 1.39
CA THR A 245 -19.35 -5.43 2.29
C THR A 245 -20.82 -5.06 2.05
N HIS A 246 -21.59 -6.00 1.49
CA HIS A 246 -23.05 -5.96 1.50
C HIS A 246 -23.60 -6.83 2.63
#